data_AF-A0A090XER5-F1
#
_entry.id   AF-A0A090XER5-F1
#
_cell.length_a   1.000
_cell.length_b   1.000
_cell.length_c   1.000
_cell.angle_alpha   90.00
_cell.angle_beta   90.00
_cell.angle_gamma   90.00
#
_symmetry.space_group_name_H-M   'P 1'
#
loop_
_entity.id
_entity.type
_entity.pdbx_description
1 polymer ?
#
loop_
_entity_poly.entity_id
_entity_poly.type
_entity_poly.pdbx_seq_one_letter_code
_entity_poly.pdbx_strand_id
1 'polypeptide(L)'
;MMQRADPVAVIFIFFGITDADKETWAQSECLVTSLCSEKQNVQVESSRIERAHRLGAFDLQKCRPIIVKFLRLKIKIAFFHQPTSLKELA
;
A
#
# COMPACT_ATOMS: atom_id res chain seq x y z
N MET A 1 16.17 -13.84 -29.29
CA MET A 1 16.25 -13.00 -28.08
C MET A 1 14.87 -12.90 -27.47
N MET A 2 14.65 -13.58 -26.35
CA MET A 2 13.38 -13.48 -25.60
C MET A 2 13.46 -12.18 -24.79
N GLN A 3 12.75 -11.13 -25.20
CA GLN A 3 12.58 -9.95 -24.35
C GLN A 3 11.82 -10.41 -23.09
N ARG A 4 12.53 -10.54 -21.96
CA ARG A 4 11.86 -10.59 -20.66
C ARG A 4 11.17 -9.24 -20.52
N ALA A 5 9.84 -9.21 -20.58
CA ALA A 5 9.09 -8.03 -20.17
C ALA A 5 9.53 -7.70 -18.74
N ASP A 6 10.02 -6.49 -18.53
CA ASP A 6 10.33 -6.02 -17.18
C ASP A 6 9.05 -6.13 -16.35
N PRO A 7 9.12 -6.74 -15.15
CA PRO A 7 7.94 -6.87 -14.31
C PRO A 7 7.42 -5.47 -13.96
N VAL A 8 6.23 -5.12 -14.44
CA VAL A 8 5.57 -3.87 -14.05
C VAL A 8 5.29 -3.95 -12.56
N ALA A 9 6.03 -3.17 -11.77
CA ALA A 9 5.77 -3.02 -10.35
C ALA A 9 4.38 -2.41 -10.17
N VAL A 10 3.58 -2.97 -9.26
CA VAL A 10 2.21 -2.51 -9.04
C VAL A 10 2.18 -1.60 -7.84
N ILE A 11 1.53 -0.44 -7.99
CA ILE A 11 1.36 0.56 -6.95
C ILE A 11 -0.07 0.48 -6.42
N PHE A 12 -0.21 0.47 -5.10
CA PHE A 12 -1.50 0.56 -4.42
C PHE A 12 -1.50 1.70 -3.41
N ILE A 13 -2.69 2.25 -3.16
CA ILE A 13 -2.90 3.30 -2.17
C ILE A 13 -3.94 2.82 -1.17
N PHE A 14 -3.57 2.82 0.10
CA PHE A 14 -4.42 2.42 1.21
C PHE A 14 -4.91 3.66 1.95
N PHE A 15 -6.23 3.79 2.08
CA PHE A 15 -6.90 4.89 2.77
C PHE A 15 -7.48 4.41 4.11
N GLY A 16 -7.71 5.35 5.04
CA GLY A 16 -8.38 5.06 6.30
C GLY A 16 -7.55 4.27 7.33
N ILE A 17 -6.23 4.19 7.14
CA ILE A 17 -5.32 3.59 8.11
C ILE A 17 -4.90 4.68 9.10
N THR A 18 -5.15 4.48 10.40
CA THR A 18 -4.75 5.40 11.48
C THR A 18 -3.36 5.97 11.25
N ASP A 19 -3.25 7.30 11.17
CA ASP A 19 -2.00 8.01 10.87
C ASP A 19 -1.25 8.34 12.16
N ALA A 20 0.07 8.42 12.07
CA ALA A 20 0.96 8.74 13.18
C ALA A 20 2.05 9.73 12.74
N ASP A 21 2.38 10.66 13.64
CA ASP A 21 3.54 11.53 13.42
C ASP A 21 4.82 10.69 13.41
N LYS A 22 5.76 11.05 12.54
CA LYS A 22 7.06 10.37 12.36
C LYS A 22 6.95 8.86 12.09
N GLU A 23 5.86 8.41 11.46
CA GLU A 23 5.73 7.04 10.97
C GLU A 23 6.90 6.70 10.02
N THR A 24 7.62 5.64 10.36
CA THR A 24 8.74 5.11 9.57
C THR A 24 8.22 4.19 8.46
N TRP A 25 9.03 3.96 7.43
CA TRP A 25 8.66 3.06 6.34
C TRP A 25 8.41 1.62 6.82
N ALA A 26 9.19 1.14 7.80
CA ALA A 26 8.99 -0.17 8.40
C ALA A 26 7.64 -0.28 9.12
N GLN A 27 7.18 0.80 9.76
CA GLN A 27 5.86 0.85 10.38
C GLN A 27 4.76 0.86 9.32
N SER A 28 4.89 1.66 8.24
CA SER A 28 3.95 1.64 7.12
C SER A 28 3.84 0.25 6.48
N GLU A 29 4.97 -0.44 6.31
CA GLU A 29 5.02 -1.80 5.76
C GLU A 29 4.32 -2.80 6.68
N CYS A 30 4.58 -2.73 7.99
CA CYS A 30 3.91 -3.56 8.98
C CYS A 30 2.38 -3.33 9.00
N LEU A 31 1.93 -2.08 8.89
CA LEU A 31 0.50 -1.76 8.82
C LEU A 31 -0.17 -2.37 7.59
N VAL A 32 0.48 -2.27 6.42
CA VAL A 32 -0.05 -2.81 5.16
C VAL A 32 -0.12 -4.34 5.21
N THR A 33 0.97 -5.00 5.62
CA THR A 33 1.02 -6.47 5.72
C THR A 33 0.01 -7.00 6.73
N SER A 34 -0.13 -6.36 7.89
CA SER A 34 -1.16 -6.69 8.89
C SER A 34 -2.57 -6.51 8.32
N LEU A 35 -2.86 -5.41 7.64
CA LEU A 35 -4.18 -5.15 7.07
C LEU A 35 -4.54 -6.15 5.97
N CYS A 36 -3.59 -6.53 5.12
CA CYS A 36 -3.79 -7.58 4.12
C CYS A 36 -4.09 -8.94 4.78
N SER A 37 -3.36 -9.29 5.84
CA SER A 37 -3.58 -10.54 6.60
C SER A 37 -4.95 -10.54 7.27
N GLU A 38 -5.26 -9.49 8.04
CA GLU A 38 -6.46 -9.41 8.88
C GLU A 38 -7.76 -9.21 8.10
N LYS A 39 -7.74 -8.37 7.05
CA LYS A 39 -8.98 -7.95 6.36
C LYS A 39 -9.22 -8.71 5.06
N GLN A 40 -8.16 -9.22 4.43
CA GLN A 40 -8.24 -9.87 3.12
C GLN A 40 -7.87 -11.35 3.17
N ASN A 41 -7.39 -11.86 4.32
CA ASN A 41 -6.82 -13.19 4.45
C ASN A 41 -5.69 -13.43 3.43
N VAL A 42 -4.93 -12.38 3.13
CA VAL A 42 -3.82 -12.40 2.18
C VAL A 42 -2.52 -12.18 2.93
N GLN A 43 -1.65 -13.19 2.91
CA GLN A 43 -0.29 -13.06 3.43
C GLN A 43 0.61 -12.34 2.42
N VAL A 44 1.17 -11.23 2.84
CA VAL A 44 2.10 -10.42 2.06
C VAL A 44 3.46 -10.48 2.72
N GLU A 45 4.40 -11.12 2.05
CA GLU A 45 5.81 -11.13 2.48
C GLU A 45 6.43 -9.75 2.29
N SER A 46 7.15 -9.26 3.31
CA SER A 46 7.95 -8.02 3.24
C SER A 46 8.89 -7.97 2.04
N SER A 47 9.48 -9.12 1.66
CA SER A 47 10.34 -9.23 0.47
C SER A 47 9.66 -8.90 -0.85
N ARG A 48 8.32 -8.83 -0.87
CA ARG A 48 7.51 -8.44 -2.03
C ARG A 48 7.12 -6.97 -2.00
N ILE A 49 7.49 -6.21 -0.97
CA ILE A 49 7.28 -4.77 -0.88
C ILE A 49 8.60 -4.09 -1.26
N GLU A 50 8.56 -3.28 -2.32
CA GLU A 50 9.70 -2.42 -2.68
C GLU A 50 9.75 -1.20 -1.75
N ARG A 51 8.57 -0.64 -1.44
CA ARG A 51 8.42 0.53 -0.59
C ARG A 51 7.00 0.64 -0.06
N ALA A 52 6.85 1.05 1.20
CA ALA A 52 5.60 1.51 1.79
C ALA A 52 5.85 2.79 2.60
N HIS A 53 5.07 3.85 2.36
CA HIS A 53 5.17 5.09 3.15
C HIS A 53 3.91 5.96 3.04
N ARG A 54 3.71 6.87 4.00
CA ARG A 54 2.65 7.89 3.97
C ARG A 54 2.86 8.90 2.85
N LEU A 55 1.77 9.33 2.22
CA LEU A 55 1.78 10.42 1.25
C LEU A 55 1.57 11.77 1.95
N GLY A 56 2.54 12.68 1.80
CA GLY A 56 2.47 14.06 2.29
C GLY A 56 2.93 14.27 3.73
N ALA A 57 2.92 15.54 4.15
CA ALA A 57 3.28 15.96 5.50
C ALA A 57 2.17 15.59 6.50
N PHE A 58 2.58 15.18 7.71
CA PHE A 58 1.64 14.82 8.78
C PHE A 58 0.80 16.04 9.20
N ASP A 59 -0.48 15.80 9.45
CA ASP A 59 -1.46 16.79 9.90
C ASP A 59 -2.46 16.08 10.81
N LEU A 60 -2.62 16.56 12.05
CA LEU A 60 -3.52 15.94 13.04
C LEU A 60 -4.99 15.88 12.59
N GLN A 61 -5.38 16.73 11.64
CA GLN A 61 -6.74 16.77 11.08
C GLN A 61 -6.89 15.93 9.81
N LYS A 62 -5.81 15.31 9.32
CA LYS A 62 -5.83 14.50 8.09
C LYS A 62 -5.24 13.12 8.32
N CYS A 63 -5.85 12.12 7.70
CA CYS A 63 -5.32 10.78 7.67
C CYS A 63 -4.62 10.56 6.32
N ARG A 64 -3.29 10.57 6.31
CA ARG A 64 -2.52 10.38 5.07
C ARG A 64 -2.66 8.94 4.57
N PRO A 65 -2.90 8.72 3.27
CA PRO A 65 -2.88 7.37 2.73
C PRO A 65 -1.46 6.80 2.73
N ILE A 66 -1.36 5.47 2.80
CA ILE A 66 -0.10 4.74 2.59
C ILE A 66 -0.04 4.33 1.11
N ILE A 67 1.00 4.76 0.40
CA ILE A 67 1.32 4.24 -0.93
C ILE A 67 2.31 3.09 -0.78
N VAL A 68 2.05 2.01 -1.51
CA VAL A 68 2.85 0.79 -1.47
C VAL A 68 3.17 0.37 -2.89
N LYS A 69 4.45 0.07 -3.13
CA LYS A 69 4.94 -0.49 -4.39
C LYS A 69 5.35 -1.94 -4.15
N PHE A 70 4.79 -2.87 -4.91
CA PHE A 70 5.10 -4.29 -4.77
C PHE A 70 5.99 -4.83 -5.90
N LEU A 71 6.95 -5.66 -5.51
CA LEU A 71 7.79 -6.48 -6.36
C LEU A 71 7.01 -7.74 -6.76
N ARG A 72 6.28 -7.67 -7.88
CA ARG A 72 5.54 -8.80 -8.49
C ARG A 72 4.46 -9.40 -7.60
N LEU A 73 3.31 -8.74 -7.59
CA LEU A 73 2.14 -9.20 -6.85
C LEU A 73 0.94 -9.40 -7.78
N LYS A 74 0.56 -10.66 -8.01
CA LYS A 74 -0.78 -11.01 -8.51
C LYS A 74 -1.71 -11.17 -7.31
N ILE A 75 -1.96 -10.10 -6.56
CA ILE A 75 -2.97 -10.15 -5.50
C ILE A 75 -4.26 -9.51 -6.02
N LYS A 76 -5.34 -10.29 -5.95
CA LYS A 76 -6.71 -9.78 -6.05
C LYS A 76 -7.06 -9.18 -4.70
N ILE A 77 -6.69 -7.92 -4.47
CA ILE A 77 -7.13 -7.19 -3.27
C ILE A 77 -8.55 -6.70 -3.56
N ALA A 78 -9.54 -7.18 -2.82
CA ALA A 78 -10.88 -6.60 -2.83
C ALA A 78 -10.83 -5.29 -2.03
N PHE A 79 -10.54 -4.16 -2.69
CA PHE A 79 -10.46 -2.87 -2.01
C PHE A 79 -11.79 -2.56 -1.31
N PHE A 80 -11.77 -2.48 0.03
CA PHE A 80 -12.89 -1.96 0.80
C PHE A 80 -13.01 -0.47 0.50
N HIS A 81 -13.88 -0.13 -0.45
CA HIS A 81 -14.39 1.23 -0.61
C HIS A 81 -15.20 1.59 0.64
N GLN A 82 -14.61 2.34 1.56
CA GLN A 82 -15.37 3.30 2.35
C GLN A 82 -15.50 4.57 1.47
N PRO A 83 -16.70 5.15 1.31
CA PRO A 83 -16.97 6.11 0.25
C PRO A 83 -16.33 7.46 0.57
N THR A 84 -15.17 7.74 -0.02
CA THR A 84 -14.77 9.12 -0.39
C THR A 84 -13.71 9.08 -1.50
N SER A 85 -14.17 9.40 -2.71
CA SER A 85 -13.49 9.54 -4.01
C SER A 85 -12.08 8.95 -4.17
N LEU A 86 -11.99 7.81 -4.87
CA LEU A 86 -10.75 7.35 -5.51
C LEU A 86 -10.56 8.12 -6.82
N LYS A 87 -9.38 8.71 -7.01
CA LYS A 87 -8.89 9.14 -8.32
C LYS A 87 -7.77 8.18 -8.72
N GLU A 88 -7.95 7.48 -9.82
CA GLU A 88 -6.88 6.78 -10.53
C GLU A 88 -5.93 7.84 -11.09
N LEU A 89 -4.65 7.79 -10.71
CA LEU A 89 -3.61 8.54 -11.40
C LEU A 89 -3.00 7.58 -12.42
N ALA A 90 -3.41 7.77 -13.67
CA ALA A 90 -2.79 7.19 -14.86
C ALA A 90 -1.41 7.82 -15.13
#